data_AF-A0A1G8B4Z5-F1
#
_entry.id   AF-A0A1G8B4Z5-F1
#
_cell.length_a   1.000
_cell.length_b   1.000
_cell.length_c   1.000
_cell.angle_alpha   90.00
_cell.angle_beta   90.00
_cell.angle_gamma   90.00
#
_symmetry.space_group_name_H-M   'P 1'
#
loop_
_entity.id
_entity.type
_entity.pdbx_description
1 polymer ?
#
loop_
_entity_poly.entity_id
_entity_poly.type
_entity_poly.pdbx_seq_one_letter_code
_entity_poly.pdbx_strand_id
1 'polypeptide(L)'
;NVSNTEGKPLANTRVEFWQNDHSAKYSNFDSDAPDFNLRGHFYTDENGDFEVKTIVPVPYSIPTDGPTGEFLEYMEQHSMRPAHLHIMFEAQGHDTLITQVFFEGDEWLESDVAEGVRDELLTKLEDKGDHKEASLNFVMRPL
;
A
#
# COMPACT_ATOMS: atom_id res chain seq x y z
N ASN A 1 4.10 -13.80 0.49
CA ASN A 1 3.49 -14.87 1.30
C ASN A 1 2.75 -14.28 2.51
N VAL A 2 1.71 -14.96 3.01
CA VAL A 2 1.00 -14.64 4.26
C VAL A 2 1.05 -15.84 5.21
N SER A 3 1.47 -15.60 6.45
CA SER A 3 1.59 -16.62 7.49
C SER A 3 1.13 -16.12 8.86
N ASN A 4 0.98 -17.02 9.83
CA ASN A 4 0.79 -16.64 11.23
C ASN A 4 2.12 -16.42 11.96
N THR A 5 2.07 -16.03 13.24
CA THR A 5 3.25 -15.78 14.07
C THR A 5 4.12 -17.02 14.35
N GLU A 6 3.65 -18.22 14.02
CA GLU A 6 4.40 -19.48 14.10
C GLU A 6 5.02 -19.88 12.75
N GLY A 7 4.86 -19.05 11.71
CA GLY A 7 5.33 -19.32 10.35
C GLY A 7 4.46 -20.29 9.57
N LYS A 8 3.26 -20.64 10.05
CA LYS A 8 2.32 -21.48 9.31
C LYS A 8 1.66 -20.63 8.21
N PRO A 9 1.69 -21.08 6.94
CA PRO A 9 1.03 -20.35 5.86
C PRO A 9 -0.48 -20.26 6.07
N LEU A 10 -1.05 -19.12 5.69
CA LEU A 10 -2.49 -18.84 5.81
C LEU A 10 -3.15 -18.86 4.44
N ALA A 11 -3.71 -20.02 4.09
CA ALA A 11 -4.50 -20.20 2.88
C ALA A 11 -5.87 -19.54 2.96
N ASN A 12 -6.43 -19.16 1.81
CA ASN A 12 -7.74 -18.51 1.71
C ASN A 12 -7.85 -17.24 2.58
N THR A 13 -6.72 -16.56 2.81
CA THR A 13 -6.70 -15.21 3.39
C THR A 13 -7.19 -14.25 2.33
N ARG A 14 -8.24 -13.48 2.64
CA ARG A 14 -8.71 -12.42 1.77
C ARG A 14 -7.71 -11.28 1.80
N VAL A 15 -7.27 -10.86 0.62
CA VAL A 15 -6.39 -9.73 0.42
C VAL A 15 -7.16 -8.65 -0.33
N GLU A 16 -7.23 -7.47 0.25
CA GLU A 16 -7.81 -6.26 -0.35
C GLU A 16 -6.67 -5.31 -0.70
N PHE A 17 -6.66 -4.82 -1.94
CA PHE A 17 -5.59 -4.02 -2.50
C PHE A 17 -6.11 -2.74 -3.12
N TRP A 18 -5.42 -1.61 -2.90
CA TRP A 18 -5.67 -0.37 -3.63
C TRP A 18 -4.44 0.54 -3.69
N GLN A 19 -4.35 1.36 -4.74
CA GLN A 19 -3.32 2.39 -4.92
C GLN A 19 -3.83 3.55 -5.79
N ASN A 20 -3.03 4.60 -5.94
CA ASN A 20 -3.26 5.67 -6.92
C ASN A 20 -2.80 5.27 -8.33
N ASP A 21 -3.28 6.02 -9.33
CA ASP A 21 -2.83 5.94 -10.72
C ASP A 21 -1.61 6.84 -10.99
N HIS A 22 -1.10 6.81 -12.23
CA HIS A 22 0.06 7.59 -12.67
C HIS A 22 -0.15 9.12 -12.62
N SER A 23 -1.40 9.58 -12.48
CA SER A 23 -1.76 10.98 -12.27
C SER A 23 -1.92 11.31 -10.78
N ALA A 24 -1.47 10.42 -9.89
CA ALA A 24 -1.55 10.51 -8.44
C ALA A 24 -2.97 10.54 -7.86
N LYS A 25 -3.95 10.01 -8.60
CA LYS A 25 -5.37 10.03 -8.24
C LYS A 25 -5.92 8.64 -7.92
N TYR A 26 -6.99 8.60 -7.13
CA TYR A 26 -7.70 7.39 -6.74
C TYR A 26 -9.05 7.27 -7.45
N SER A 27 -9.34 6.09 -7.99
CA SER A 27 -10.67 5.75 -8.50
C SER A 27 -11.72 5.94 -7.41
N ASN A 28 -12.92 6.39 -7.79
CA ASN A 28 -14.04 6.70 -6.89
C ASN A 28 -13.84 7.93 -5.97
N PHE A 29 -12.72 8.66 -6.10
CA PHE A 29 -12.48 9.89 -5.34
C PHE A 29 -12.22 11.08 -6.27
N ASP A 30 -11.13 11.08 -7.04
CA ASP A 30 -10.63 12.23 -7.80
C ASP A 30 -10.05 11.87 -9.19
N SER A 31 -9.99 10.57 -9.51
CA SER A 31 -9.65 10.06 -10.84
C SER A 31 -10.87 9.93 -11.75
N ASP A 32 -10.70 10.25 -13.04
CA ASP A 32 -11.68 9.99 -14.11
C ASP A 32 -11.62 8.54 -14.62
N ALA A 33 -10.72 7.72 -14.05
CA ALA A 33 -10.64 6.30 -14.37
C ALA A 33 -11.94 5.56 -13.97
N PRO A 34 -12.21 4.39 -14.58
CA PRO A 34 -13.37 3.59 -14.23
C PRO A 34 -13.45 3.26 -12.72
N ASP A 35 -14.67 2.99 -12.26
CA ASP A 35 -14.89 2.49 -10.90
C ASP A 35 -13.98 1.30 -10.61
N PHE A 36 -13.42 1.29 -9.41
CA PHE A 36 -12.50 0.27 -8.94
C PHE A 36 -11.18 0.14 -9.73
N ASN A 37 -10.81 1.12 -10.56
CA ASN A 37 -9.48 1.14 -11.19
C ASN A 37 -8.38 1.07 -10.12
N LEU A 38 -7.40 0.17 -10.31
CA LEU A 38 -6.31 -0.13 -9.38
C LEU A 38 -6.79 -0.54 -7.97
N ARG A 39 -7.92 -1.25 -7.91
CA ARG A 39 -8.44 -1.90 -6.70
C ARG A 39 -8.72 -3.37 -6.99
N GLY A 40 -8.61 -4.21 -5.98
CA GLY A 40 -8.93 -5.63 -6.17
C GLY A 40 -9.04 -6.39 -4.86
N HIS A 41 -9.78 -7.50 -4.95
CA HIS A 41 -9.82 -8.52 -3.92
C HIS A 41 -9.31 -9.85 -4.48
N PHE A 42 -8.54 -10.58 -3.69
CA PHE A 42 -8.03 -11.90 -4.08
C PHE A 42 -7.79 -12.73 -2.83
N TYR A 43 -7.48 -14.00 -3.03
CA TYR A 43 -7.28 -14.95 -1.94
C TYR A 43 -5.91 -15.59 -2.08
N THR A 44 -5.25 -15.84 -0.95
CA THR A 44 -4.03 -16.62 -0.92
C THR A 44 -4.29 -18.09 -1.28
N ASP A 45 -3.32 -18.72 -1.94
CA ASP A 45 -3.34 -20.15 -2.26
C ASP A 45 -3.09 -21.04 -1.03
N GLU A 46 -2.98 -22.36 -1.22
CA GLU A 46 -2.70 -23.30 -0.12
C GLU A 46 -1.39 -23.05 0.63
N ASN A 47 -0.43 -22.37 0.01
CA ASN A 47 0.87 -22.03 0.57
C ASN A 47 0.87 -20.64 1.21
N GLY A 48 -0.27 -19.93 1.19
CA GLY A 48 -0.35 -18.54 1.68
C GLY A 48 0.18 -17.52 0.68
N ASP A 49 0.41 -17.92 -0.57
CA ASP A 49 0.96 -17.05 -1.60
C ASP A 49 -0.12 -16.30 -2.36
N PHE A 50 0.22 -15.10 -2.82
CA PHE A 50 -0.59 -14.26 -3.69
C PHE A 50 0.34 -13.40 -4.54
N GLU A 51 -0.12 -13.00 -5.72
CA GLU A 51 0.63 -12.13 -6.63
C GLU A 51 -0.26 -10.97 -7.09
N VAL A 52 0.31 -9.76 -7.13
CA VAL A 52 -0.34 -8.57 -7.66
C VAL A 52 0.50 -8.02 -8.80
N LYS A 53 -0.04 -8.07 -10.02
CA LYS A 53 0.53 -7.36 -11.16
C LYS A 53 -0.17 -6.01 -11.33
N THR A 54 0.59 -4.94 -11.13
CA THR A 54 0.09 -3.56 -11.17
C THR A 54 1.13 -2.60 -11.76
N ILE A 55 0.78 -1.32 -11.90
CA ILE A 55 1.74 -0.25 -12.18
C ILE A 55 2.44 0.19 -10.89
N VAL A 56 3.66 0.72 -11.00
CA VAL A 56 4.35 1.34 -9.86
C VAL A 56 3.58 2.61 -9.44
N PRO A 57 3.14 2.74 -8.18
CA PRO A 57 2.48 3.95 -7.70
C PRO A 57 3.44 5.15 -7.72
N VAL A 58 2.88 6.33 -7.64
CA VAL A 58 3.63 7.59 -7.57
C VAL A 58 3.34 8.31 -6.25
N PRO A 59 4.23 9.21 -5.77
CA PRO A 59 3.89 10.10 -4.66
C PRO A 59 2.60 10.85 -4.91
N TYR A 60 1.91 11.24 -3.84
CA TYR A 60 0.70 12.07 -3.97
C TYR A 60 0.63 13.14 -2.89
N SER A 61 -0.02 14.26 -3.22
CA SER A 61 -0.39 15.28 -2.25
C SER A 61 -1.76 14.94 -1.66
N ILE A 62 -1.92 15.05 -0.35
CA ILE A 62 -3.26 15.16 0.22
C ILE A 62 -3.95 16.43 -0.29
N PRO A 63 -5.29 16.50 -0.38
CA PRO A 63 -6.00 17.69 -0.81
C PRO A 63 -5.68 18.92 0.05
N THR A 64 -5.33 20.03 -0.59
CA THR A 64 -4.92 21.28 0.07
C THR A 64 -5.92 22.42 -0.05
N ASP A 65 -7.05 22.21 -0.74
CA ASP A 65 -8.11 23.19 -0.97
C ASP A 65 -9.13 23.28 0.18
N GLY A 66 -8.89 22.55 1.28
CA GLY A 66 -9.75 22.51 2.46
C GLY A 66 -9.00 22.74 3.78
N PRO A 67 -9.68 22.54 4.92
CA PRO A 67 -9.12 22.83 6.25
C PRO A 67 -7.80 22.12 6.56
N THR A 68 -7.59 20.93 5.99
CA THR A 68 -6.31 20.22 6.10
C THR A 68 -5.17 20.98 5.42
N GLY A 69 -5.41 21.55 4.24
CA GLY A 69 -4.42 22.37 3.54
C GLY A 69 -4.11 23.67 4.28
N GLU A 70 -5.14 24.36 4.78
CA GLU A 70 -4.97 25.57 5.61
C GLU A 70 -4.13 25.27 6.86
N PHE A 71 -4.36 24.13 7.50
CA PHE A 71 -3.58 23.70 8.66
C PHE A 71 -2.12 23.40 8.29
N LEU A 72 -1.86 22.71 7.18
CA LEU A 72 -0.50 22.44 6.73
C LEU A 72 0.27 23.72 6.38
N GLU A 73 -0.40 24.68 5.73
CA GLU A 73 0.18 25.99 5.43
C GLU A 73 0.55 26.73 6.73
N TYR A 74 -0.34 26.75 7.72
CA TYR A 74 -0.08 27.36 9.02
C TYR A 74 1.11 26.71 9.76
N MET A 75 1.30 25.41 9.59
CA MET A 75 2.40 24.65 10.19
C MET A 75 3.70 24.72 9.36
N GLU A 76 3.70 25.41 8.22
CA GLU A 76 4.80 25.43 7.24
C GLU A 76 5.22 24.01 6.80
N GLN A 77 4.24 23.10 6.66
CA GLN A 77 4.44 21.69 6.35
C GLN A 77 3.98 21.35 4.92
N HIS A 78 4.66 20.43 4.25
CA HIS A 78 4.25 19.98 2.91
C HIS A 78 3.09 18.96 2.98
N SER A 79 2.36 18.79 1.87
CA SER A 79 1.20 17.89 1.77
C SER A 79 1.51 16.50 1.18
N MET A 80 2.78 16.26 0.84
CA MET A 80 3.20 15.08 0.09
C MET A 80 3.32 13.82 0.96
N ARG A 81 2.92 12.70 0.36
CA ARG A 81 3.13 11.33 0.82
C ARG A 81 3.95 10.56 -0.22
N PRO A 82 4.85 9.66 0.20
CA PRO A 82 5.63 8.83 -0.72
C PRO A 82 4.73 7.87 -1.51
N ALA A 83 5.24 7.35 -2.61
CA ALA A 83 4.60 6.26 -3.35
C ALA A 83 4.37 5.06 -2.43
N HIS A 84 3.14 4.53 -2.43
CA HIS A 84 2.78 3.42 -1.55
C HIS A 84 1.66 2.56 -2.13
N LEU A 85 1.62 1.31 -1.66
CA LEU A 85 0.51 0.39 -1.84
C LEU A 85 -0.28 0.31 -0.55
N HIS A 86 -1.60 0.24 -0.63
CA HIS A 86 -2.41 -0.16 0.50
C HIS A 86 -2.83 -1.62 0.37
N ILE A 87 -2.70 -2.36 1.47
CA ILE A 87 -3.05 -3.77 1.51
C ILE A 87 -3.72 -4.09 2.85
N MET A 88 -4.83 -4.82 2.79
CA MET A 88 -5.51 -5.36 3.96
C MET A 88 -5.66 -6.87 3.84
N PHE A 89 -5.45 -7.58 4.95
CA PHE A 89 -5.57 -9.03 5.05
C PHE A 89 -6.63 -9.41 6.08
N GLU A 90 -7.54 -10.29 5.70
CA GLU A 90 -8.56 -10.87 6.56
C GLU A 90 -8.47 -12.40 6.49
N ALA A 91 -8.21 -13.05 7.63
CA ALA A 91 -8.15 -14.49 7.76
C ALA A 91 -8.96 -14.95 8.96
N GLN A 92 -9.68 -16.07 8.83
CA GLN A 92 -10.46 -16.61 9.94
C GLN A 92 -9.55 -16.91 11.14
N GLY A 93 -9.98 -16.47 12.33
CA GLY A 93 -9.22 -16.70 13.57
C GLY A 93 -7.98 -15.83 13.76
N HIS A 94 -7.83 -14.76 12.96
CA HIS A 94 -6.72 -13.82 13.05
C HIS A 94 -7.23 -12.37 13.11
N ASP A 95 -6.44 -11.49 13.71
CA ASP A 95 -6.65 -10.05 13.63
C ASP A 95 -6.53 -9.58 12.17
N THR A 96 -7.39 -8.65 11.75
CA THR A 96 -7.24 -7.96 10.46
C THR A 96 -5.94 -7.18 10.44
N LEU A 97 -5.11 -7.41 9.42
CA LEU A 97 -3.89 -6.63 9.19
C LEU A 97 -4.18 -5.59 8.11
N ILE A 98 -4.14 -4.31 8.46
CA ILE A 98 -4.17 -3.19 7.51
C ILE A 98 -2.78 -2.57 7.49
N THR A 99 -2.17 -2.50 6.32
CA THR A 99 -0.80 -2.01 6.18
C THR A 99 -0.58 -1.24 4.88
N GLN A 100 0.60 -0.65 4.77
CA GLN A 100 1.11 -0.02 3.56
C GLN A 100 2.47 -0.63 3.19
N VAL A 101 2.86 -0.49 1.93
CA VAL A 101 4.20 -0.83 1.44
C VAL A 101 4.74 0.40 0.72
N PHE A 102 5.96 0.82 1.09
CA PHE A 102 6.66 1.97 0.54
C PHE A 102 7.88 1.52 -0.26
N PHE A 103 8.42 2.40 -1.11
CA PHE A 103 9.48 2.04 -2.05
C PHE A 103 10.77 2.82 -1.78
N GLU A 104 11.89 2.12 -1.69
CA GLU A 104 13.21 2.75 -1.52
C GLU A 104 13.51 3.76 -2.64
N GLY A 105 14.09 4.91 -2.25
CA GLY A 105 14.50 5.97 -3.17
C GLY A 105 13.43 7.02 -3.48
N ASP A 106 12.24 6.91 -2.90
CA ASP A 106 11.23 7.95 -2.95
C ASP A 106 11.65 9.16 -2.09
N GLU A 107 11.45 10.38 -2.61
CA GLU A 107 11.92 11.62 -1.98
C GLU A 107 11.14 11.99 -0.71
N TRP A 108 9.94 11.44 -0.51
CA TRP A 108 9.05 11.79 0.61
C TRP A 108 9.09 10.78 1.77
N LEU A 109 9.98 9.79 1.74
CA LEU A 109 10.06 8.75 2.78
C LEU A 109 10.36 9.31 4.17
N GLU A 110 11.32 10.24 4.24
CA GLU A 110 11.79 10.81 5.52
C GLU A 110 10.83 11.86 6.08
N SER A 111 9.87 12.32 5.28
CA SER A 111 9.01 13.45 5.62
C SER A 111 7.52 13.23 5.32
N ASP A 112 7.06 11.99 5.14
CA ASP A 112 5.64 11.66 4.88
C ASP A 112 4.71 12.49 5.77
N VAL A 113 3.84 13.31 5.17
CA VAL A 113 2.95 14.20 5.93
C VAL A 113 2.00 13.43 6.86
N ALA A 114 1.75 12.15 6.57
CA ALA A 114 0.92 11.28 7.40
C ALA A 114 1.69 10.55 8.50
N GLU A 115 3.02 10.72 8.59
CA GLU A 115 3.91 9.99 9.50
C GLU A 115 3.69 8.46 9.47
N GLY A 116 3.35 7.92 8.30
CA GLY A 116 2.94 6.53 8.11
C GLY A 116 4.09 5.57 7.80
N VAL A 117 5.23 6.09 7.35
CA VAL A 117 6.41 5.29 6.97
C VAL A 117 7.01 4.59 8.18
N ARG A 118 7.35 3.31 8.01
CA ARG A 118 8.09 2.48 8.97
C ARG A 118 9.12 1.67 8.19
N ASP A 119 10.29 1.44 8.76
CA ASP A 119 11.39 0.74 8.08
C ASP A 119 10.98 -0.67 7.62
N GLU A 120 10.16 -1.36 8.41
CA GLU A 120 9.67 -2.70 8.10
C GLU A 120 8.69 -2.74 6.92
N LEU A 121 8.19 -1.57 6.48
CA LEU A 121 7.25 -1.43 5.37
C LEU A 121 7.94 -0.96 4.08
N LEU A 122 9.27 -0.76 4.10
CA LEU A 122 10.04 -0.40 2.92
C LEU A 122 10.38 -1.64 2.09
N THR A 123 10.28 -1.50 0.77
CA THR A 123 10.71 -2.51 -0.17
C THR A 123 11.52 -1.91 -1.31
N LYS A 124 12.37 -2.74 -1.90
CA LYS A 124 13.14 -2.40 -3.08
C LYS A 124 12.56 -3.08 -4.29
N LEU A 125 12.22 -2.30 -5.31
CA LEU A 125 11.86 -2.83 -6.62
C LEU A 125 13.12 -3.29 -7.37
N GLU A 126 13.18 -4.57 -7.70
CA GLU A 126 14.18 -5.13 -8.59
C GLU A 126 13.77 -4.90 -10.04
N ASP A 127 14.68 -4.37 -10.85
CA ASP A 127 14.45 -4.20 -12.28
C ASP A 127 14.75 -5.50 -13.03
N LYS A 128 13.74 -6.08 -13.68
CA LYS A 128 13.85 -7.29 -14.51
C LYS A 128 13.93 -6.98 -16.01
N GLY A 129 14.00 -5.70 -16.39
CA GLY A 129 14.09 -5.22 -17.77
C GLY A 129 12.72 -4.85 -18.36
N ASP A 130 11.78 -5.79 -18.40
CA ASP A 130 10.42 -5.57 -18.92
C ASP A 130 9.40 -5.20 -17.83
N HIS A 131 9.73 -5.50 -16.57
CA HIS A 131 8.93 -5.14 -15.40
C HIS A 131 9.83 -4.91 -14.18
N LYS A 132 9.21 -4.42 -13.10
CA LYS A 132 9.81 -4.36 -11.77
C LYS A 132 9.10 -5.34 -10.85
N GLU A 133 9.84 -5.93 -9.92
CA GLU A 133 9.35 -6.97 -9.02
C GLU A 133 9.81 -6.70 -7.59
N ALA A 134 8.98 -7.04 -6.61
CA ALA A 134 9.35 -7.16 -5.21
C ALA A 134 8.61 -8.35 -4.58
N SER A 135 9.26 -9.02 -3.62
CA SER A 135 8.67 -10.12 -2.86
C SER A 135 8.56 -9.75 -1.38
N LEU A 136 7.36 -9.89 -0.82
CA LEU A 136 7.02 -9.45 0.52
C LEU A 136 6.34 -10.57 1.30
N ASN A 137 6.60 -10.60 2.61
CA ASN A 137 5.98 -11.53 3.53
C ASN A 137 5.19 -10.77 4.59
N PHE A 138 3.96 -11.20 4.82
CA PHE A 138 3.06 -10.63 5.81
C PHE A 138 2.76 -11.65 6.89
N VAL A 139 2.71 -11.18 8.13
CA VAL A 139 2.47 -12.02 9.30
C VAL A 139 1.22 -11.53 10.01
N MET A 140 0.21 -12.39 10.13
CA MET A 140 -1.04 -12.09 10.83
C MET A 140 -1.02 -12.66 12.25
N ARG A 141 -1.51 -11.88 13.20
CA ARG A 141 -1.63 -12.30 14.60
C ARG A 141 -2.88 -13.17 14.78
N PRO A 142 -2.78 -14.36 15.41
CA PRO A 142 -3.96 -15.13 15.83
C PRO A 142 -4.80 -14.38 16.88
N LEU A 143 -6.12 -14.60 16.90
CA LEU A 143 -7.03 -14.09 17.94
C LEU A 143 -6.80 -14.75 19.31
#